data_AF-A0AA35T6F0-F1
#
_entry.id   AF-A0AA35T6F0-F1
#
_cell.length_a   1.000
_cell.length_b   1.000
_cell.length_c   1.000
_cell.angle_alpha   90.00
_cell.angle_beta   90.00
_cell.angle_gamma   90.00
#
_symmetry.space_group_name_H-M   'P 1'
#
loop_
_entity.id
_entity.type
_entity.pdbx_description
1 polymer ?
#
loop_
_entity_poly.entity_id
_entity_poly.type
_entity_poly.pdbx_seq_one_letter_code
_entity_poly.pdbx_strand_id
1 'polypeptide(L)'
;MIALLLGCGAAPAAQTAESPPAVQKAMPDASVNDGSEVEVVEVGYQVGLRAPEFGMTLLDGSRVTTANIVDEGKPVLLYFHATY
;
A
#
# COMPACT_ATOMS: atom_id res chain seq x y z
N MET A 1 -43.61 -20.59 -13.09
CA MET A 1 -42.87 -19.34 -12.83
C MET A 1 -42.81 -19.20 -11.30
N ILE A 2 -41.71 -19.66 -10.70
CA ILE A 2 -41.54 -19.69 -9.24
C ILE A 2 -40.53 -18.60 -8.89
N ALA A 3 -40.99 -17.63 -8.09
CA ALA A 3 -40.18 -16.58 -7.52
C ALA A 3 -39.38 -17.15 -6.33
N LEU A 4 -38.05 -17.00 -6.35
CA LEU A 4 -37.23 -17.12 -5.15
C LEU A 4 -37.08 -15.73 -4.52
N LEU A 5 -37.70 -15.56 -3.36
CA LEU A 5 -37.42 -14.53 -2.39
C LEU A 5 -36.59 -15.15 -1.25
N LEU A 6 -35.84 -14.28 -0.56
CA LEU A 6 -35.19 -14.43 0.75
C LEU A 6 -33.79 -15.06 0.80
N GLY A 7 -32.89 -14.28 1.40
CA GLY A 7 -31.62 -14.70 1.97
C GLY A 7 -30.88 -13.57 2.69
N CYS A 8 -31.51 -12.98 3.71
CA CYS A 8 -30.85 -12.12 4.70
C CYS A 8 -30.12 -13.03 5.71
N GLY A 9 -28.83 -12.80 5.95
CA GLY A 9 -28.05 -13.47 7.00
C GLY A 9 -26.84 -12.59 7.33
N ALA A 10 -26.95 -11.70 8.32
CA ALA A 10 -26.63 -11.93 9.73
C ALA A 10 -25.12 -11.95 9.99
N ALA A 11 -24.60 -10.79 10.43
CA ALA A 11 -23.32 -10.68 11.10
C ALA A 11 -23.43 -11.18 12.55
N PRO A 12 -22.36 -11.78 13.09
CA PRO A 12 -22.04 -11.61 14.51
C PRO A 12 -20.63 -11.06 14.71
N ALA A 13 -20.50 -10.37 15.84
CA ALA A 13 -19.41 -9.51 16.26
C ALA A 13 -18.20 -10.26 16.87
N ALA A 14 -17.09 -9.52 16.88
CA ALA A 14 -16.03 -9.50 17.89
C ALA A 14 -15.16 -10.76 18.10
N GLN A 15 -13.92 -10.68 17.62
CA GLN A 15 -12.76 -11.25 18.33
C GLN A 15 -11.60 -10.25 18.33
N THR A 16 -11.34 -9.75 19.53
CA THR A 16 -10.14 -9.18 20.13
C THR A 16 -8.88 -9.14 19.25
N ALA A 17 -8.49 -7.94 18.81
CA ALA A 17 -7.12 -7.67 18.38
C ALA A 17 -6.31 -7.23 19.61
N GLU A 18 -5.37 -8.08 20.02
CA GLU A 18 -4.36 -7.81 21.04
C GLU A 18 -3.43 -6.68 20.56
N SER A 19 -3.30 -5.62 21.35
CA SER A 19 -2.45 -4.47 21.05
C SER A 19 -0.98 -4.76 21.32
N PRO A 20 -0.05 -4.51 20.36
CA PRO A 20 1.37 -4.43 20.65
C PRO A 20 1.71 -3.13 21.43
N PRO A 21 2.79 -3.13 22.23
CA PRO A 21 3.07 -2.10 23.22
C PRO A 21 3.39 -0.73 22.60
N ALA A 22 2.93 0.32 23.27
CA ALA A 22 3.19 1.71 22.94
C ALA A 22 4.68 2.03 23.02
N VAL A 23 5.30 2.30 21.87
CA VAL A 23 6.62 2.95 21.81
C VAL A 23 6.37 4.46 21.94
N GLN A 24 6.71 5.01 23.10
CA GLN A 24 6.65 6.46 23.37
C GLN A 24 7.63 7.18 22.43
N LYS A 25 7.09 7.95 21.48
CA LYS A 25 7.85 8.78 20.56
C LYS A 25 8.25 10.06 21.30
N ALA A 26 9.55 10.22 21.57
CA ALA A 26 10.10 11.49 22.01
C ALA A 26 9.89 12.53 20.90
N MET A 27 9.23 13.64 21.25
CA MET A 27 9.05 14.81 20.38
C MET A 27 10.39 15.55 20.22
N PRO A 28 10.74 16.00 19.00
CA PRO A 28 11.44 17.25 18.83
C PRO A 28 10.44 18.36 18.54
N ASP A 29 10.79 19.52 19.10
CA ASP A 29 10.13 20.81 19.07
C ASP A 29 9.63 21.27 17.70
N ALA A 30 8.54 22.04 17.74
CA ALA A 30 7.89 22.61 16.58
C ALA A 30 8.82 23.54 15.81
N SER A 31 8.86 23.44 14.48
CA SER A 31 9.43 24.50 13.65
C SER A 31 8.70 24.63 12.33
N VAL A 32 7.99 25.76 12.24
CA VAL A 32 7.60 26.58 11.08
C VAL A 32 6.94 25.87 9.89
N ASN A 33 5.64 26.14 9.79
CA ASN A 33 4.75 25.81 8.69
C ASN A 33 5.04 26.74 7.49
N ASP A 34 5.74 26.23 6.46
CA ASP A 34 5.77 26.83 5.13
C ASP A 34 4.71 26.13 4.27
N GLY A 35 3.75 26.91 3.77
CA GLY A 35 2.43 26.47 3.30
C GLY A 35 2.41 25.72 1.98
N SER A 36 3.03 24.55 1.94
CA SER A 36 2.69 23.48 1.01
C SER A 36 2.72 22.20 1.82
N GLU A 37 1.55 21.70 2.18
CA GLU A 37 1.40 20.42 2.86
C GLU A 37 1.87 19.35 1.87
N VAL A 38 3.18 19.05 1.91
CA VAL A 38 3.77 17.96 1.14
C VAL A 38 3.12 16.70 1.67
N GLU A 39 2.21 16.12 0.91
CA GLU A 39 1.59 14.84 1.24
C GLU A 39 2.70 13.80 1.34
N VAL A 40 3.08 13.47 2.59
CA VAL A 40 4.07 12.43 2.85
C VAL A 40 3.37 11.10 2.64
N VAL A 41 3.49 10.55 1.43
CA VAL A 41 2.94 9.23 1.12
C VAL A 41 3.79 8.16 1.78
N GLU A 42 3.19 7.41 2.70
CA GLU A 42 3.87 6.33 3.42
C GLU A 42 4.25 5.20 2.46
N VAL A 43 5.48 4.70 2.59
CA VAL A 43 6.06 3.65 1.74
C VAL A 43 5.99 2.31 2.46
N GLY A 44 5.47 1.29 1.79
CA GLY A 44 5.36 -0.05 2.36
C GLY A 44 4.73 -1.08 1.41
N TYR A 45 4.49 -2.28 1.94
CA TYR A 45 3.95 -3.41 1.17
C TYR A 45 2.44 -3.63 1.36
N GLN A 46 1.78 -2.76 2.12
CA GLN A 46 0.34 -2.85 2.40
C GLN A 46 -0.47 -2.09 1.34
N VAL A 47 -1.72 -2.49 1.13
CA VAL A 47 -2.63 -1.80 0.19
C VAL A 47 -2.88 -0.37 0.64
N GLY A 48 -2.86 0.57 -0.30
CA GLY A 48 -3.03 2.01 -0.04
C GLY A 48 -1.73 2.75 0.26
N LEU A 49 -0.61 2.03 0.46
CA LEU A 49 0.72 2.63 0.60
C LEU A 49 1.43 2.71 -0.76
N ARG A 50 2.40 3.61 -0.85
CA ARG A 50 3.31 3.67 -2.01
C ARG A 50 4.25 2.48 -1.99
N ALA A 51 4.38 1.81 -3.14
CA ALA A 51 5.33 0.72 -3.29
C ALA A 51 6.78 1.21 -3.04
N PRO A 52 7.66 0.40 -2.43
CA PRO A 52 9.07 0.75 -2.27
C PRO A 52 9.79 0.96 -3.60
N GLU A 53 10.92 1.66 -3.56
CA GLU A 53 11.78 1.82 -4.73
C GLU A 53 12.38 0.46 -5.13
N PHE A 54 12.26 0.12 -6.41
CA PHE A 54 12.84 -1.08 -7.00
C PHE A 54 13.40 -0.78 -8.40
N GLY A 55 14.24 -1.70 -8.87
CA GLY A 55 14.74 -1.68 -10.24
C GLY A 55 14.88 -3.10 -10.76
N MET A 56 14.52 -3.29 -12.03
CA MET A 56 14.63 -4.56 -12.73
C MET A 56 15.42 -4.37 -14.03
N THR A 57 16.21 -5.39 -14.36
CA THR A 57 16.82 -5.50 -15.68
C THR A 57 15.93 -6.42 -16.51
N LEU A 58 15.44 -5.93 -17.64
CA LEU A 58 14.60 -6.70 -18.55
C LEU A 58 15.44 -7.66 -19.39
N LEU A 59 14.75 -8.56 -20.11
CA LEU A 59 15.41 -9.57 -20.96
C LEU A 59 16.24 -8.96 -22.11
N ASP A 60 15.91 -7.75 -22.52
CA ASP A 60 16.66 -6.98 -23.53
C ASP A 60 17.87 -6.23 -22.93
N GLY A 61 18.11 -6.35 -21.62
CA GLY A 61 19.18 -5.67 -20.91
C GLY A 61 18.86 -4.23 -20.49
N SER A 62 17.70 -3.70 -20.87
CA SER A 62 17.25 -2.38 -20.41
C SER A 62 16.93 -2.39 -18.91
N ARG A 63 17.00 -1.22 -18.28
CA ARG A 63 16.71 -1.05 -16.86
C ARG A 63 15.43 -0.25 -16.66
N VAL A 64 14.51 -0.79 -15.88
CA VAL A 64 13.27 -0.13 -15.48
C VAL A 64 13.30 0.10 -13.97
N THR A 65 12.96 1.30 -13.53
CA THR A 65 12.88 1.69 -12.12
C THR A 65 11.45 2.08 -11.73
N THR A 66 11.17 2.17 -10.43
CA THR A 66 9.89 2.69 -9.93
C THR A 66 9.59 4.09 -10.47
N ALA A 67 10.59 4.97 -10.60
CA ALA A 67 10.41 6.30 -11.16
C ALA A 67 9.90 6.25 -12.62
N ASN A 68 10.49 5.39 -13.45
CA ASN A 68 10.03 5.21 -14.83
C ASN A 68 8.56 4.77 -14.90
N ILE A 69 8.16 3.87 -14.01
CA ILE A 69 6.78 3.34 -13.93
C ILE A 69 5.80 4.43 -13.47
N VAL A 70 6.18 5.24 -12.49
CA VAL A 70 5.37 6.35 -12.00
C VAL A 70 5.15 7.40 -13.11
N ASP A 71 6.20 7.73 -13.84
CA ASP A 71 6.15 8.71 -14.94
C ASP A 71 5.22 8.28 -16.09
N GLU A 72 5.06 6.97 -16.33
CA GLU A 72 4.11 6.46 -17.32
C GLU A 72 2.64 6.69 -16.92
N GLY A 73 2.34 6.84 -15.63
CA GLY A 73 1.01 7.15 -15.12
C GLY A 73 -0.04 6.05 -15.34
N LYS A 74 0.39 4.80 -15.52
CA LYS A 74 -0.51 3.65 -15.78
C LYS A 74 -0.57 2.72 -14.57
N PRO A 75 -1.70 2.04 -14.34
CA PRO A 75 -1.75 0.95 -13.38
C PRO A 75 -0.77 -0.16 -13.77
N VAL A 76 0.03 -0.63 -12.81
CA VAL A 76 1.01 -1.70 -13.01
C VAL A 76 0.76 -2.83 -12.01
N LEU A 77 0.87 -4.07 -12.49
CA LEU A 77 0.87 -5.28 -11.68
C LEU A 77 2.29 -5.84 -11.64
N LEU A 78 2.85 -5.96 -10.43
CA LEU A 78 4.12 -6.65 -10.24
C LEU A 78 3.87 -8.14 -9.99
N TYR A 79 4.50 -8.99 -10.80
CA TYR A 79 4.44 -10.44 -10.66
C TYR A 79 5.86 -11.00 -10.49
N PHE A 80 6.09 -11.68 -9.37
CA PHE A 80 7.36 -12.31 -9.05
C PHE A 80 7.18 -13.83 -9.03
N HIS A 81 8.09 -14.54 -9.69
CA HIS A 81 8.18 -15.99 -9.60
C HIS A 81 9.66 -16.37 -9.53
N ALA A 82 9.96 -17.43 -8.79
CA ALA A 82 11.30 -18.00 -8.73
C ALA A 82 11.36 -19.21 -9.66
N THR A 83 12.35 -19.24 -10.55
CA THR A 83 12.72 -20.45 -11.30
C THR A 83 13.92 -21.08 -10.62
N TYR A 84 13.82 -22.36 -10.29
CA TYR A 84 14.85 -23.14 -9.60
C TYR A 84 16.05 -23.46 -10.49
#